data_AF-A0A1G1FC14-F1
#
_entry.id   AF-A0A1G1FC14-F1
#
_cell.length_a   1.000
_cell.length_b   1.000
_cell.length_c   1.000
_cell.angle_alpha   90.00
_cell.angle_beta   90.00
_cell.angle_gamma   90.00
#
_symmetry.space_group_name_H-M   'P 1'
#
loop_
_entity.id
_entity.type
_entity.pdbx_description
1 polymer ?
#
loop_
_entity_poly.entity_id
_entity_poly.type
_entity_poly.pdbx_seq_one_letter_code
_entity_poly.pdbx_strand_id
1 'polypeptide(L)'
;MLLISVYRERPFGALFFFSRGAESMKKSIRQALEEEDLKAVVAHAAQDRKAMSYLVRFAYDKDTLIGQRAIRAMGLVAKELVTAEPEVLRDRVRKLLWSLNDESGGIGWSAPELLGEIVSADPERFADVIPLIAEEYSTAGRVFRLGQVPA
;
A
#
# COMPACT_ATOMS: atom_id res chain seq x y z
N MET A 1 39.67 20.05 -11.46
CA MET A 1 39.17 20.67 -10.22
C MET A 1 37.80 21.23 -10.53
N LEU A 2 36.77 20.53 -10.07
CA LEU A 2 35.34 20.75 -10.35
C LEU A 2 34.84 22.00 -9.63
N LEU A 3 34.08 22.85 -10.32
CA LEU A 3 32.98 23.61 -9.72
C LEU A 3 32.08 24.18 -10.83
N ILE A 4 30.78 24.20 -10.53
CA ILE A 4 29.64 24.71 -11.32
C ILE A 4 28.91 23.66 -12.18
N SER A 5 27.85 23.10 -11.62
CA SER A 5 26.60 22.79 -12.33
C SER A 5 25.47 22.80 -11.30
N VAL A 6 24.93 23.97 -10.99
CA VAL A 6 23.58 24.39 -11.45
C VAL A 6 22.49 23.47 -10.91
N TYR A 7 21.84 23.98 -9.85
CA TYR A 7 20.48 23.62 -9.45
C TYR A 7 19.58 23.58 -10.69
N ARG A 8 19.19 22.38 -11.14
CA ARG A 8 18.18 22.22 -12.18
C ARG A 8 16.81 22.24 -11.51
N GLU A 9 16.23 23.43 -11.50
CA GLU A 9 14.79 23.72 -11.48
C GLU A 9 13.96 22.52 -11.98
N ARG A 10 13.12 21.97 -11.11
CA ARG A 10 12.06 21.04 -11.52
C ARG A 10 10.93 21.90 -12.09
N PRO A 11 10.58 21.82 -13.38
CA PRO A 11 9.40 22.51 -13.86
C PRO A 11 8.15 21.89 -13.21
N PHE A 12 7.53 22.65 -12.32
CA PHE A 12 6.14 22.49 -11.91
C PHE A 12 5.27 22.74 -13.15
N GLY A 13 4.94 21.66 -13.88
CA GLY A 13 4.25 21.80 -15.16
C GLY A 13 3.97 20.46 -15.84
N ALA A 14 3.39 19.49 -15.14
CA ALA A 14 2.97 18.22 -15.72
C ALA A 14 1.66 17.71 -15.07
N LEU A 15 0.63 18.56 -15.00
CA LEU A 15 -0.65 18.18 -14.39
C LEU A 15 -1.74 17.75 -15.38
N PHE A 16 -1.49 17.64 -16.70
CA PHE A 16 -2.60 17.39 -17.63
C PHE A 16 -2.46 16.31 -18.71
N PHE A 17 -1.32 15.60 -18.81
CA PHE A 17 -1.18 14.54 -19.83
C PHE A 17 -1.12 13.10 -19.28
N PHE A 18 -0.98 12.91 -17.97
CA PHE A 18 -0.94 11.57 -17.35
C PHE A 18 -2.32 11.03 -16.93
N SER A 19 -3.39 11.83 -17.10
CA SER A 19 -4.70 11.55 -16.51
C SER A 19 -5.47 10.40 -17.21
N ARG A 20 -5.42 10.30 -18.54
CA ARG A 20 -6.19 9.26 -19.27
C ARG A 20 -5.71 7.83 -19.02
N GLY A 21 -4.39 7.60 -19.04
CA GLY A 21 -3.82 6.26 -18.80
C GLY A 21 -3.93 5.82 -17.33
N ALA A 22 -3.82 6.77 -16.40
CA ALA A 22 -3.98 6.53 -14.98
C ALA A 22 -5.42 6.14 -14.61
N GLU A 23 -6.42 6.87 -15.10
CA GLU A 23 -7.82 6.53 -14.87
C GLU A 23 -8.23 5.23 -15.56
N SER A 24 -7.68 4.91 -16.75
CA SER A 24 -7.93 3.60 -17.38
C SER A 24 -7.36 2.45 -16.56
N MET A 25 -6.15 2.59 -16.01
CA MET A 25 -5.54 1.55 -15.17
C MET A 25 -6.31 1.33 -13.87
N LYS A 26 -6.70 2.42 -13.19
CA LYS A 26 -7.51 2.35 -11.97
C LYS A 26 -8.82 1.59 -12.22
N LYS A 27 -9.50 1.88 -13.34
CA LYS A 27 -10.74 1.20 -13.73
C LYS A 27 -10.49 -0.28 -14.02
N SER A 28 -9.41 -0.61 -14.74
CA SER A 28 -9.02 -1.99 -15.03
C SER A 28 -8.73 -2.79 -13.76
N ILE A 29 -7.97 -2.23 -12.82
CA ILE A 29 -7.68 -2.86 -11.53
C ILE A 29 -8.96 -3.04 -10.72
N ARG A 30 -9.85 -2.05 -10.69
CA ARG A 30 -11.16 -2.19 -10.02
C ARG A 30 -11.95 -3.35 -10.61
N GLN A 31 -12.07 -3.43 -11.93
CA GLN A 31 -12.81 -4.50 -12.60
C GLN A 31 -12.20 -5.88 -12.28
N ALA A 32 -10.88 -6.00 -12.36
CA ALA A 32 -10.19 -7.24 -11.99
C ALA A 32 -10.45 -7.64 -10.51
N LEU A 33 -10.51 -6.67 -9.60
CA LEU A 33 -10.89 -6.94 -8.20
C LEU A 33 -12.36 -7.34 -8.05
N GLU A 34 -13.28 -6.76 -8.83
CA GLU A 34 -14.71 -7.13 -8.83
C GLU A 34 -14.92 -8.56 -9.36
N GLU A 35 -14.15 -8.96 -10.35
CA GLU A 35 -14.18 -10.30 -10.98
C GLU A 35 -13.30 -11.34 -10.25
N GLU A 36 -12.56 -10.94 -9.21
CA GLU A 36 -11.56 -11.75 -8.51
C GLU A 36 -10.42 -12.26 -9.42
N ASP A 37 -10.17 -11.58 -10.55
CA ASP A 37 -9.02 -11.84 -11.40
C ASP A 37 -7.76 -11.18 -10.82
N LEU A 38 -7.24 -11.78 -9.74
CA LEU A 38 -6.04 -11.28 -9.09
C LEU A 38 -4.79 -11.41 -9.97
N LYS A 39 -4.81 -12.29 -10.99
CA LYS A 39 -3.71 -12.43 -11.95
C LYS A 39 -3.62 -11.20 -12.84
N ALA A 40 -4.75 -10.66 -13.30
CA ALA A 40 -4.78 -9.41 -14.05
C ALA A 40 -4.25 -8.23 -13.22
N VAL A 41 -4.56 -8.18 -11.92
CA VAL A 41 -4.01 -7.17 -11.02
C VAL A 41 -2.48 -7.24 -10.94
N VAL A 42 -1.94 -8.46 -10.80
CA VAL A 42 -0.48 -8.69 -10.78
C VAL A 42 0.16 -8.27 -12.10
N ALA A 43 -0.45 -8.61 -13.25
CA ALA A 43 0.04 -8.20 -14.56
C ALA A 43 0.11 -6.66 -14.71
N HIS A 44 -0.91 -5.94 -14.21
CA HIS A 44 -0.85 -4.49 -14.16
C HIS A 44 0.28 -3.98 -13.27
N ALA A 45 0.47 -4.59 -12.10
CA ALA A 45 1.53 -4.19 -11.18
C ALA A 45 2.93 -4.48 -11.71
N ALA A 46 3.11 -5.51 -12.54
CA ALA A 46 4.35 -5.82 -13.24
C ALA A 46 4.68 -4.77 -14.32
N GLN A 47 3.67 -4.20 -14.96
CA GLN A 47 3.84 -3.14 -15.97
C GLN A 47 4.06 -1.75 -15.35
N ASP A 48 3.31 -1.42 -14.30
CA ASP A 48 3.38 -0.11 -13.64
C ASP A 48 3.15 -0.23 -12.12
N ARG A 49 4.16 0.19 -11.34
CA ARG A 49 4.13 0.16 -9.88
C ARG A 49 3.04 1.07 -9.28
N LYS A 50 2.44 1.96 -10.07
CA LYS A 50 1.26 2.74 -9.69
C LYS A 50 0.06 1.86 -9.34
N ALA A 51 -0.01 0.62 -9.83
CA ALA A 51 -1.03 -0.35 -9.45
C ALA A 51 -1.10 -0.53 -7.92
N MET A 52 0.05 -0.61 -7.22
CA MET A 52 0.09 -0.72 -5.76
C MET A 52 -0.55 0.50 -5.07
N SER A 53 -0.42 1.70 -5.64
CA SER A 53 -1.09 2.89 -5.08
C SER A 53 -2.61 2.80 -5.21
N TYR A 54 -3.13 2.18 -6.27
CA TYR A 54 -4.57 1.92 -6.40
C TYR A 54 -5.04 0.84 -5.43
N LEU A 55 -4.25 -0.21 -5.21
CA LEU A 55 -4.56 -1.24 -4.21
C LEU A 55 -4.66 -0.64 -2.81
N VAL A 56 -3.72 0.23 -2.41
CA VAL A 56 -3.82 0.98 -1.13
C VAL A 56 -5.13 1.78 -1.06
N ARG A 57 -5.50 2.46 -2.16
CA ARG A 57 -6.72 3.28 -2.20
C ARG A 57 -7.99 2.44 -2.11
N PHE A 58 -8.04 1.28 -2.75
CA PHE A 58 -9.20 0.37 -2.67
C PHE A 58 -9.28 -0.33 -1.31
N ALA A 59 -8.14 -0.61 -0.70
CA ALA A 59 -8.05 -1.18 0.64
C ALA A 59 -8.47 -0.20 1.74
N TYR A 60 -8.65 1.10 1.46
CA TYR A 60 -9.08 2.09 2.47
C TYR A 60 -10.44 1.76 3.12
N ASP A 61 -11.24 0.91 2.50
CA ASP A 61 -12.45 0.36 3.10
C ASP A 61 -12.36 -1.17 3.13
N LYS A 62 -11.61 -1.71 4.10
CA LYS A 62 -11.37 -3.17 4.21
C LYS A 62 -12.60 -4.01 4.45
N ASP A 63 -13.69 -3.43 4.94
CA ASP A 63 -14.91 -4.19 5.20
C ASP A 63 -15.67 -4.47 3.89
N THR A 64 -15.33 -3.77 2.80
CA THR A 64 -15.84 -4.07 1.46
C THR A 64 -15.12 -5.26 0.82
N LEU A 65 -15.85 -6.00 -0.03
CA LEU A 65 -15.28 -7.09 -0.82
C LEU A 65 -14.09 -6.62 -1.69
N ILE A 66 -14.19 -5.43 -2.28
CA ILE A 66 -13.12 -4.85 -3.09
C ILE A 66 -11.90 -4.54 -2.23
N GLY A 67 -12.09 -4.02 -1.01
CA GLY A 67 -11.01 -3.74 -0.07
C GLY A 67 -10.26 -4.99 0.35
N GLN A 68 -10.97 -6.05 0.76
CA GLN A 68 -10.35 -7.33 1.13
C GLN A 68 -9.56 -7.95 -0.04
N ARG A 69 -10.13 -7.89 -1.26
CA ARG A 69 -9.46 -8.38 -2.46
C ARG A 69 -8.24 -7.52 -2.81
N ALA A 70 -8.29 -6.20 -2.59
CA ALA A 70 -7.15 -5.31 -2.81
C ALA A 70 -6.00 -5.61 -1.84
N ILE A 71 -6.31 -5.88 -0.56
CA ILE A 71 -5.33 -6.33 0.44
C ILE A 71 -4.66 -7.63 -0.04
N ARG A 72 -5.45 -8.65 -0.35
CA ARG A 72 -4.93 -9.94 -0.84
C ARG A 72 -4.11 -9.81 -2.14
N ALA A 73 -4.54 -8.94 -3.05
CA ALA A 73 -3.81 -8.68 -4.28
C ALA A 73 -2.45 -8.03 -4.01
N MET A 74 -2.32 -7.19 -2.97
CA MET A 74 -1.03 -6.61 -2.57
C MET A 74 0.00 -7.68 -2.25
N GLY A 75 -0.40 -8.75 -1.55
CA GLY A 75 0.50 -9.87 -1.22
C GLY A 75 0.98 -10.63 -2.46
N LEU A 76 0.08 -10.83 -3.44
CA LEU A 76 0.47 -11.45 -4.71
C LEU A 76 1.44 -10.57 -5.52
N VAL A 77 1.17 -9.27 -5.57
CA VAL A 77 2.09 -8.30 -6.19
C VAL A 77 3.44 -8.29 -5.46
N ALA A 78 3.43 -8.36 -4.13
CA ALA A 78 4.65 -8.41 -3.34
C ALA A 78 5.46 -9.69 -3.63
N LYS A 79 4.84 -10.85 -3.76
CA LYS A 79 5.51 -12.10 -4.12
C LYS A 79 6.24 -12.03 -5.47
N GLU A 80 5.67 -11.35 -6.46
CA GLU A 80 6.35 -11.13 -7.74
C GLU A 80 7.52 -10.15 -7.62
N LEU A 81 7.32 -9.06 -6.88
CA LEU A 81 8.31 -7.98 -6.79
C LEU A 81 9.43 -8.23 -5.79
N VAL A 82 9.27 -9.16 -4.85
CA VAL A 82 10.24 -9.31 -3.75
C VAL A 82 11.62 -9.78 -4.22
N THR A 83 11.66 -10.56 -5.29
CA THR A 83 12.92 -11.00 -5.92
C THR A 83 13.41 -10.01 -6.96
N ALA A 84 12.49 -9.43 -7.75
CA ALA A 84 12.86 -8.57 -8.87
C ALA A 84 13.23 -7.14 -8.44
N GLU A 85 12.44 -6.55 -7.54
CA GLU A 85 12.49 -5.14 -7.14
C GLU A 85 12.18 -4.93 -5.64
N PRO A 86 12.96 -5.53 -4.73
CA PRO A 86 12.71 -5.43 -3.29
C PRO A 86 12.70 -3.99 -2.77
N GLU A 87 13.47 -3.08 -3.37
CA GLU A 87 13.52 -1.67 -2.98
C GLU A 87 12.21 -0.93 -3.24
N VAL A 88 11.46 -1.32 -4.29
CA VAL A 88 10.14 -0.76 -4.57
C VAL A 88 9.13 -1.17 -3.50
N LEU A 89 9.17 -2.44 -3.07
CA LEU A 89 8.37 -2.89 -1.93
C LEU A 89 8.79 -2.19 -0.65
N ARG A 90 10.09 -1.93 -0.47
CA ARG A 90 10.57 -1.27 0.74
C ARG A 90 10.13 0.19 0.82
N ASP A 91 10.10 0.90 -0.30
CA ASP A 91 9.52 2.24 -0.37
C ASP A 91 8.01 2.23 -0.09
N ARG A 92 7.29 1.20 -0.58
CA ARG A 92 5.87 1.01 -0.25
C ARG A 92 5.65 0.78 1.25
N VAL A 93 6.45 -0.09 1.86
CA VAL A 93 6.43 -0.35 3.30
C VAL A 93 6.67 0.93 4.10
N ARG A 94 7.68 1.72 3.75
CA ARG A 94 7.96 3.00 4.43
C ARG A 94 6.76 3.95 4.39
N LYS A 95 6.11 4.08 3.24
CA LYS A 95 4.91 4.91 3.08
C LYS A 95 3.74 4.39 3.93
N LEU A 96 3.55 3.08 4.00
CA LEU A 96 2.52 2.46 4.83
C LEU A 96 2.81 2.64 6.33
N LEU A 97 4.07 2.52 6.75
CA LEU A 97 4.48 2.79 8.13
C LEU A 97 4.27 4.26 8.52
N TRP A 98 4.59 5.21 7.64
CA TRP A 98 4.28 6.63 7.91
C TRP A 98 2.79 6.85 8.09
N SER A 99 1.99 6.16 7.27
CA SER A 99 0.55 6.27 7.32
C SER A 99 -0.01 5.68 8.63
N LEU A 100 0.60 4.64 9.22
CA LEU A 100 0.21 4.11 10.54
C LEU A 100 0.33 5.13 11.67
N ASN A 101 1.34 6.00 11.59
CA ASN A 101 1.59 7.01 12.62
C ASN A 101 0.74 8.28 12.46
N ASP A 102 -0.06 8.37 11.38
CA ASP A 102 -0.95 9.50 11.16
C ASP A 102 -2.23 9.31 12.00
N GLU A 103 -2.42 10.16 13.01
CA GLU A 103 -3.51 10.10 14.02
C GLU A 103 -4.93 10.27 13.45
N SER A 104 -5.11 10.19 12.13
CA SER A 104 -6.42 10.37 11.50
C SER A 104 -7.39 9.21 11.74
N GLY A 105 -6.92 8.06 12.29
CA GLY A 105 -7.55 7.20 13.32
C GLY A 105 -9.01 6.74 13.22
N GLY A 106 -9.75 7.13 12.19
CA GLY A 106 -11.16 6.83 12.00
C GLY A 106 -11.32 5.67 11.02
N ILE A 107 -11.87 4.57 11.51
CA ILE A 107 -12.69 3.56 10.78
C ILE A 107 -12.27 3.28 9.32
N GLY A 108 -11.80 2.06 9.05
CA GLY A 108 -11.56 1.55 7.68
C GLY A 108 -10.08 1.41 7.28
N TRP A 109 -9.15 1.82 8.15
CA TRP A 109 -7.74 1.78 7.82
C TRP A 109 -7.15 0.35 7.70
N SER A 110 -6.36 0.13 6.65
CA SER A 110 -5.85 -1.21 6.26
C SER A 110 -4.33 -1.30 6.10
N ALA A 111 -3.57 -0.30 6.55
CA ALA A 111 -2.11 -0.38 6.43
C ALA A 111 -1.49 -1.57 7.19
N PRO A 112 -1.94 -1.96 8.40
CA PRO A 112 -1.42 -3.16 9.06
C PRO A 112 -1.61 -4.42 8.21
N GLU A 113 -2.79 -4.59 7.61
CA GLU A 113 -3.11 -5.74 6.76
C GLU A 113 -2.31 -5.73 5.45
N LEU A 114 -2.18 -4.56 4.81
CA LEU A 114 -1.35 -4.38 3.61
C LEU A 114 0.13 -4.66 3.90
N LEU A 115 0.65 -4.20 5.04
CA LEU A 115 2.01 -4.49 5.49
C LEU A 115 2.20 -5.98 5.76
N GLY A 116 1.22 -6.62 6.42
CA GLY A 116 1.22 -8.07 6.66
C GLY A 116 1.30 -8.87 5.36
N GLU A 117 0.53 -8.49 4.34
CA GLU A 117 0.58 -9.12 3.01
C GLU A 117 1.96 -8.95 2.35
N ILE A 118 2.57 -7.76 2.42
CA ILE A 118 3.93 -7.54 1.88
C ILE A 118 4.99 -8.35 2.65
N VAL A 119 4.94 -8.34 3.99
CA VAL A 119 5.86 -9.11 4.84
C VAL A 119 5.73 -10.60 4.55
N SER A 120 4.51 -11.10 4.28
CA SER A 120 4.28 -12.51 3.97
C SER A 120 4.97 -12.99 2.68
N ALA A 121 5.37 -12.07 1.80
CA ALA A 121 6.09 -12.41 0.57
C ALA A 121 7.54 -12.85 0.83
N ASP A 122 8.19 -12.26 1.84
CA ASP A 122 9.55 -12.61 2.29
C ASP A 122 9.73 -12.15 3.74
N PRO A 123 9.32 -12.98 4.73
CA PRO A 123 9.34 -12.60 6.14
C PRO A 123 10.74 -12.30 6.68
N GLU A 124 11.78 -12.93 6.14
CA GLU A 124 13.16 -12.69 6.56
C GLU A 124 13.64 -11.31 6.11
N ARG A 125 13.35 -10.93 4.86
CA ARG A 125 13.72 -9.62 4.32
C ARG A 125 13.04 -8.45 5.00
N PHE A 126 11.80 -8.65 5.43
CA PHE A 126 10.99 -7.60 6.08
C PHE A 126 10.79 -7.85 7.58
N ALA A 127 11.68 -8.63 8.21
CA ALA A 127 11.59 -9.00 9.62
C ALA A 127 11.53 -7.78 10.55
N ASP A 128 12.17 -6.67 10.16
CA ASP A 128 12.18 -5.42 10.91
C ASP A 128 10.81 -4.72 10.97
N VAL A 129 9.88 -5.08 10.08
CA VAL A 129 8.52 -4.52 10.01
C VAL A 129 7.57 -5.22 10.97
N ILE A 130 7.78 -6.52 11.21
CA ILE A 130 6.94 -7.37 12.05
C ILE A 130 6.66 -6.74 13.43
N PRO A 131 7.67 -6.29 14.21
CA PRO A 131 7.40 -5.68 15.51
C PRO A 131 6.58 -4.39 15.43
N LEU A 132 6.72 -3.61 14.34
CA LEU A 132 5.97 -2.37 14.13
C LEU A 132 4.49 -2.64 13.88
N ILE A 133 4.17 -3.67 13.09
CA ILE A 133 2.79 -4.12 12.87
C ILE A 133 2.20 -4.64 14.20
N ALA A 134 2.97 -5.42 14.96
CA ALA A 134 2.51 -6.00 16.23
C ALA A 134 2.23 -4.92 17.31
N GLU A 135 3.00 -3.83 17.32
CA GLU A 135 2.76 -2.69 18.20
C GLU A 135 1.43 -2.01 17.90
N GLU A 136 1.08 -1.83 16.63
CA GLU A 136 -0.22 -1.24 16.24
C GLU A 136 -1.40 -2.07 16.75
N TYR A 137 -1.40 -3.38 16.54
CA TYR A 137 -2.46 -4.25 17.06
C TYR A 137 -2.51 -4.27 18.59
N SER A 138 -1.36 -4.12 19.25
CA SER A 138 -1.27 -4.01 20.70
C SER A 138 -1.83 -2.69 21.22
N THR A 139 -1.59 -1.58 20.52
CA THR A 139 -2.08 -0.23 20.85
C THR A 139 -3.56 -0.10 20.53
N ALA A 140 -4.04 -0.57 19.39
CA ALA A 140 -5.47 -0.68 19.10
C ALA A 140 -6.17 -1.52 20.19
N GLY A 141 -5.57 -2.64 20.59
CA GLY A 141 -6.05 -3.45 21.72
C GLY A 141 -5.94 -2.79 23.10
N ARG A 142 -5.25 -1.64 23.26
CA ARG A 142 -5.21 -0.83 24.49
C ARG A 142 -6.16 0.36 24.43
N VAL A 143 -6.26 1.04 23.28
CA VAL A 143 -7.21 2.14 23.04
C VAL A 143 -8.65 1.62 23.05
N PHE A 144 -8.88 0.39 22.57
CA PHE A 144 -10.21 -0.20 22.47
C PHE A 144 -10.54 -1.27 23.54
N ARG A 145 -9.69 -1.51 24.55
CA ARG A 145 -10.08 -2.41 25.66
C ARG A 145 -10.92 -1.70 26.73
N LEU A 146 -12.23 -1.95 26.59
CA LEU A 146 -13.18 -2.46 27.59
C LEU A 146 -13.43 -1.62 28.86
N GLY A 147 -14.61 -0.98 28.92
CA GLY A 147 -15.39 -0.98 30.16
C GLY A 147 -15.66 0.36 30.86
N GLN A 148 -15.96 1.45 30.16
CA GLN A 148 -16.89 2.44 30.75
C GLN A 148 -18.32 1.96 30.51
N VAL A 149 -18.77 1.05 31.37
CA VAL A 149 -20.20 0.83 31.61
C VAL A 149 -20.67 2.05 32.41
N PRO A 150 -21.64 2.85 31.92
CA PRO A 150 -22.22 3.89 32.77
C PRO A 150 -22.93 3.19 33.94
N ALA A 151 -22.57 3.61 35.15
CA ALA A 151 -23.18 3.19 36.41
C ALA A 151 -24.68 3.57 36.47
#